data_AF-A0A7V9NGL3-F1
#
_entry.id   AF-A0A7V9NGL3-F1
#
_cell.length_a   1.000
_cell.length_b   1.000
_cell.length_c   1.000
_cell.angle_alpha   90.00
_cell.angle_beta   90.00
_cell.angle_gamma   90.00
#
_symmetry.space_group_name_H-M   'P 1'
#
loop_
_entity.id
_entity.type
_entity.pdbx_description
1 polymer ?
#
loop_
_entity_poly.entity_id
_entity_poly.type
_entity_poly.pdbx_seq_one_letter_code
_entity_poly.pdbx_strand_id
1 'polypeptide(L)'
;RAPDFARTVDIHRKPGYDPVELFLDPAISVPALSVGWKLAKRKLGFRALLDVIALDAGLVKGSHGRRPDAGAADAPVFISRQRDLVPSQPLASVDVHGAILAHLKMV
;
A
#
# COMPACT_ATOMS: atom_id res chain seq x y z
N ARG A 1 -16.88 0.09 14.31
CA ARG A 1 -17.51 1.14 13.46
C ARG A 1 -16.39 1.95 12.82
N ALA A 2 -16.45 2.23 11.50
CA ALA A 2 -15.40 2.99 10.83
C ALA A 2 -15.39 4.46 11.30
N PRO A 3 -14.22 5.11 11.43
CA PRO A 3 -14.14 6.53 11.77
C PRO A 3 -14.59 7.40 10.57
N ASP A 4 -15.08 8.61 10.85
CA ASP A 4 -15.66 9.49 9.83
C ASP A 4 -14.69 9.83 8.68
N PHE A 5 -13.39 9.91 8.98
CA PHE A 5 -12.35 10.19 7.98
C PHE A 5 -12.06 9.01 7.05
N ALA A 6 -12.52 7.79 7.37
CA ALA A 6 -12.21 6.60 6.58
C ALA A 6 -12.72 6.72 5.13
N ARG A 7 -13.86 7.39 4.95
CA ARG A 7 -14.49 7.62 3.64
C ARG A 7 -13.89 8.76 2.85
N THR A 8 -12.85 9.43 3.36
CA THR A 8 -12.18 10.57 2.73
C THR A 8 -10.71 10.29 2.51
N VAL A 9 -10.09 11.05 1.61
CA VAL A 9 -8.63 11.18 1.54
C VAL A 9 -8.19 12.16 2.63
N ASP A 10 -7.58 11.66 3.70
CA ASP A 10 -7.21 12.49 4.86
C ASP A 10 -5.87 12.07 5.46
N ILE A 11 -4.81 12.72 4.98
CA ILE A 11 -3.42 12.42 5.36
C ILE A 11 -3.09 12.70 6.83
N HIS A 12 -3.89 13.52 7.53
CA HIS A 12 -3.57 13.93 8.90
C HIS A 12 -4.23 13.02 9.93
N ARG A 13 -5.38 12.43 9.58
CA ARG A 13 -6.13 11.54 10.48
C ARG A 13 -5.94 10.07 10.17
N LYS A 14 -5.60 9.71 8.92
CA LYS A 14 -5.33 8.31 8.55
C LYS A 14 -3.89 7.90 8.91
N PRO A 15 -3.69 6.73 9.54
CA PRO A 15 -2.37 6.21 9.83
C PRO A 15 -1.74 5.65 8.54
N GLY A 16 -0.91 6.46 7.89
CA GLY A 16 -0.23 6.06 6.65
C GLY A 16 -1.13 6.07 5.41
N TYR A 17 -0.68 5.36 4.37
CA TYR A 17 -1.37 5.27 3.08
C TYR A 17 -2.48 4.22 3.11
N ASP A 18 -3.68 4.60 2.66
CA ASP A 18 -4.83 3.71 2.50
C ASP A 18 -5.08 3.45 0.99
N PRO A 19 -4.75 2.26 0.46
CA PRO A 19 -4.89 2.00 -0.97
C PRO A 19 -6.33 2.06 -1.50
N VAL A 20 -7.33 1.97 -0.61
CA VAL A 20 -8.75 2.05 -1.00
C VAL A 20 -9.11 3.46 -1.47
N GLU A 21 -8.32 4.48 -1.10
CA GLU A 21 -8.51 5.88 -1.52
C GLU A 21 -8.43 6.10 -3.04
N LEU A 22 -7.83 5.16 -3.77
CA LEU A 22 -7.78 5.19 -5.23
C LEU A 22 -9.12 4.82 -5.88
N PHE A 23 -10.10 4.35 -5.09
CA PHE A 23 -11.37 3.85 -5.58
C PHE A 23 -12.53 4.71 -5.06
N LEU A 24 -13.47 5.00 -5.96
CA LEU A 24 -14.77 5.52 -5.57
C LEU A 24 -15.60 4.38 -4.98
N ASP A 25 -16.39 4.67 -3.95
CA ASP A 25 -17.28 3.71 -3.32
C ASP A 25 -18.28 3.15 -4.36
N PRO A 26 -18.24 1.84 -4.69
CA PRO A 26 -19.15 1.23 -5.65
C PRO A 26 -20.63 1.33 -5.24
N ALA A 27 -20.93 1.58 -3.96
CA ALA A 27 -22.29 1.82 -3.51
C ALA A 27 -22.86 3.17 -3.97
N ILE A 28 -22.03 4.09 -4.47
CA ILE A 28 -22.48 5.37 -5.01
C ILE A 28 -23.02 5.16 -6.43
N SER A 29 -24.33 5.29 -6.60
CA SER A 29 -24.99 5.00 -7.89
C SER A 29 -24.51 5.87 -9.05
N VAL A 30 -24.20 7.15 -8.78
CA VAL A 30 -23.69 8.09 -9.79
C VAL A 30 -22.49 8.86 -9.20
N PRO A 31 -21.27 8.30 -9.27
CA PRO A 31 -20.10 8.88 -8.59
C PRO A 31 -19.76 10.29 -9.09
N ALA A 32 -19.82 10.53 -10.41
CA ALA A 32 -19.53 11.83 -10.99
C ALA A 32 -20.48 12.94 -10.48
N LEU A 33 -21.78 12.65 -10.36
CA LEU A 33 -22.76 13.59 -9.83
C LEU A 33 -22.51 13.87 -8.33
N SER A 34 -22.20 12.82 -7.56
CA SER A 34 -21.93 12.94 -6.12
C SER A 34 -20.69 13.80 -5.85
N VAL A 35 -19.61 13.58 -6.61
CA VAL A 35 -18.39 14.40 -6.57
C VAL A 35 -18.70 15.82 -7.03
N GLY A 36 -19.34 15.99 -8.19
CA GLY A 36 -19.69 17.30 -8.75
C GLY A 36 -20.52 18.15 -7.79
N TRP A 37 -21.49 17.54 -7.10
CA TRP A 37 -22.33 18.22 -6.11
C TRP A 37 -21.53 18.70 -4.89
N LYS A 38 -20.60 17.88 -4.38
CA LYS A 38 -19.72 18.27 -3.27
C LYS A 38 -18.78 19.40 -3.66
N LEU A 39 -18.24 19.36 -4.88
CA LEU A 39 -17.41 20.44 -5.43
C LEU A 39 -18.21 21.73 -5.61
N ALA A 40 -19.47 21.65 -6.09
CA ALA A 40 -20.37 22.80 -6.20
C ALA A 40 -20.64 23.45 -4.83
N LYS A 41 -20.96 22.65 -3.80
CA LYS A 41 -21.11 23.14 -2.42
C LYS A 41 -19.85 23.85 -1.91
N ARG A 42 -18.67 23.24 -2.13
CA ARG A 42 -17.39 23.85 -1.77
C ARG A 42 -17.16 25.17 -2.50
N LYS A 43 -17.50 25.24 -3.80
CA LYS A 43 -17.41 26.47 -4.61
C LYS A 43 -18.35 27.56 -4.12
N LEU A 44 -19.51 27.20 -3.59
CA LEU A 44 -20.49 28.12 -2.98
C LEU A 44 -20.14 28.53 -1.53
N GLY A 45 -18.98 28.11 -1.00
CA GLY A 45 -18.50 28.49 0.34
C GLY A 45 -18.99 27.58 1.48
N PHE A 46 -19.72 26.51 1.19
CA PHE A 46 -20.10 25.53 2.19
C PHE A 46 -18.92 24.62 2.54
N ARG A 47 -18.83 24.22 3.82
CA ARG A 47 -17.93 23.15 4.25
C ARG A 47 -18.48 21.82 3.74
N ALA A 48 -17.72 21.13 2.90
CA ALA A 48 -18.10 19.84 2.33
C ALA A 48 -16.91 18.88 2.36
N LEU A 49 -17.15 17.65 2.84
CA LEU A 49 -16.19 16.55 2.76
C LEU A 49 -16.38 15.77 1.45
N LEU A 50 -15.27 15.33 0.86
CA LEU A 50 -15.25 14.41 -0.27
C LEU A 50 -15.27 12.96 0.25
N ASP A 51 -16.40 12.56 0.84
CA ASP A 51 -16.63 11.27 1.51
C ASP A 51 -17.01 10.12 0.54
N VAL A 52 -16.31 10.04 -0.59
CA VAL A 52 -16.64 9.14 -1.71
C VAL A 52 -15.78 7.88 -1.75
N ILE A 53 -14.95 7.64 -0.74
CA ILE A 53 -14.06 6.47 -0.67
C ILE A 53 -14.80 5.27 -0.05
N ALA A 54 -14.58 4.09 -0.62
CA ALA A 54 -15.14 2.84 -0.14
C ALA A 54 -14.58 2.44 1.24
N LEU A 55 -15.34 1.65 2.00
CA LEU A 55 -14.81 0.97 3.20
C LEU A 55 -14.39 -0.48 2.93
N ASP A 56 -14.66 -0.99 1.73
CA ASP A 56 -14.31 -2.34 1.32
C ASP A 56 -12.86 -2.43 0.85
N ALA A 57 -12.00 -3.02 1.69
CA ALA A 57 -10.60 -3.26 1.36
C ALA A 57 -10.42 -4.27 0.20
N GLY A 58 -11.44 -5.08 -0.12
CA GLY A 58 -11.40 -6.06 -1.20
C GLY A 58 -11.29 -5.46 -2.61
N LEU A 59 -11.50 -4.15 -2.76
CA LEU A 59 -11.27 -3.43 -4.02
C LEU A 59 -9.77 -3.39 -4.39
N VAL A 60 -8.90 -3.44 -3.38
CA VAL A 60 -7.45 -3.47 -3.56
C VAL A 60 -7.03 -4.93 -3.72
N LYS A 61 -6.52 -5.29 -4.90
CA LYS A 61 -6.12 -6.68 -5.22
C LYS A 61 -4.67 -7.01 -4.86
N GLY A 62 -3.90 -6.02 -4.45
CA GLY A 62 -2.51 -6.18 -4.03
C GLY A 62 -1.96 -4.85 -3.55
N SER A 63 -1.04 -4.93 -2.59
CA SER A 63 -0.25 -3.80 -2.10
C SER A 63 1.14 -4.30 -1.73
N HIS A 64 2.04 -3.40 -1.39
CA HIS A 64 3.42 -3.72 -1.03
C HIS A 64 3.83 -2.99 0.25
N GLY A 65 5.00 -3.32 0.79
CA GLY A 65 5.60 -2.61 1.91
C GLY A 65 5.40 -3.25 3.28
N ARG A 66 4.49 -4.22 3.42
CA ARG A 66 4.48 -5.13 4.58
C ARG A 66 5.65 -6.11 4.43
N ARG A 67 6.46 -6.29 5.48
CA ARG A 67 7.45 -7.38 5.50
C ARG A 67 6.71 -8.73 5.59
N PRO A 68 7.10 -9.74 4.79
CA PRO A 68 6.61 -11.10 4.95
C PRO A 68 6.92 -11.63 6.35
N ASP A 69 6.04 -12.48 6.85
CA ASP A 69 6.27 -13.20 8.10
C ASP A 69 7.43 -14.21 7.90
N ALA A 70 8.11 -14.57 9.00
CA ALA A 70 9.25 -15.49 8.91
C ALA A 70 8.81 -16.84 8.31
N GLY A 71 9.48 -17.27 7.23
CA GLY A 71 9.16 -18.52 6.52
C GLY A 71 7.95 -18.45 5.60
N ALA A 72 7.38 -17.26 5.36
CA ALA A 72 6.26 -17.09 4.45
C ALA A 72 6.65 -17.38 2.99
N ALA A 73 5.76 -18.04 2.24
CA ALA A 73 5.99 -18.45 0.85
C ALA A 73 6.06 -17.26 -0.14
N ASP A 74 5.59 -16.08 0.29
CA ASP A 74 5.65 -14.81 -0.44
C ASP A 74 6.92 -13.99 -0.11
N ALA A 75 7.88 -14.58 0.62
CA ALA A 75 9.15 -13.94 0.89
C ALA A 75 10.01 -13.80 -0.39
N PRO A 76 10.82 -12.72 -0.50
CA PRO A 76 11.78 -12.58 -1.59
C PRO A 76 12.75 -13.76 -1.65
N VAL A 77 13.13 -14.15 -2.86
CA VAL A 77 14.10 -15.23 -3.09
C VAL A 77 15.46 -14.66 -3.46
N PHE A 78 16.52 -15.29 -2.92
CA PHE A 78 17.90 -15.09 -3.36
C PHE A 78 18.36 -16.38 -4.04
N ILE A 79 18.79 -16.29 -5.31
CA ILE A 79 19.16 -17.45 -6.13
C ILE A 79 20.62 -17.29 -6.55
N SER A 80 21.44 -18.31 -6.25
CA SER A 80 22.83 -18.38 -6.71
C SER A 80 23.23 -19.80 -7.09
N ARG A 81 24.16 -19.91 -8.04
CA ARG A 81 24.85 -21.16 -8.39
C ARG A 81 26.03 -21.46 -7.45
N GLN A 82 26.55 -20.46 -6.74
CA GLN A 82 27.67 -20.56 -5.81
C GLN A 82 27.13 -20.55 -4.37
N ARG A 83 26.66 -21.70 -3.90
CA ARG A 83 25.99 -21.85 -2.58
C ARG A 83 26.93 -21.54 -1.41
N ASP A 84 28.21 -21.79 -1.60
CA ASP A 84 29.31 -21.49 -0.68
C ASP A 84 29.47 -19.99 -0.39
N LEU A 85 29.04 -19.14 -1.32
CA LEU A 85 29.07 -17.67 -1.16
C LEU A 85 27.80 -17.10 -0.52
N VAL A 86 26.85 -17.94 -0.10
CA VAL A 86 25.63 -17.51 0.59
C VAL A 86 25.82 -17.75 2.10
N PRO A 87 25.86 -16.68 2.93
CA PRO A 87 26.31 -16.81 4.32
C PRO A 87 25.32 -17.54 5.24
N SER A 88 24.02 -17.50 4.94
CA SER A 88 22.99 -18.14 5.77
C SER A 88 21.71 -18.45 4.98
N GLN A 89 20.91 -19.37 5.52
CA GLN A 89 19.53 -19.63 5.08
C GLN A 89 18.63 -19.72 6.32
N PRO A 90 17.65 -18.81 6.51
CA PRO A 90 17.31 -17.67 5.65
C PRO A 90 18.40 -16.58 5.60
N LEU A 91 18.44 -15.82 4.50
CA LEU A 91 19.31 -14.65 4.32
C LEU A 91 18.55 -13.39 4.73
N ALA A 92 19.09 -12.59 5.66
CA ALA A 92 18.47 -11.32 5.99
C ALA A 92 18.61 -10.33 4.83
N SER A 93 17.59 -9.52 4.58
CA SER A 93 17.59 -8.58 3.43
C SER A 93 18.75 -7.58 3.46
N VAL A 94 19.26 -7.25 4.65
CA VAL A 94 20.40 -6.34 4.85
C VAL A 94 21.74 -6.96 4.41
N ASP A 95 21.83 -8.29 4.36
CA ASP A 95 23.06 -9.01 4.02
C ASP A 95 23.19 -9.27 2.50
N VAL A 96 22.14 -9.00 1.73
CA VAL A 96 22.11 -9.20 0.27
C VAL A 96 23.23 -8.44 -0.44
N HIS A 97 23.54 -7.22 0.01
CA HIS A 97 24.64 -6.43 -0.54
C HIS A 97 25.99 -7.16 -0.42
N GLY A 98 26.31 -7.69 0.77
CA GLY A 98 27.55 -8.43 1.00
C GLY A 98 27.60 -9.73 0.19
N ALA A 99 26.48 -10.45 0.12
CA ALA A 99 26.36 -11.64 -0.70
C ALA A 99 26.67 -11.33 -2.18
N ILE A 100 26.15 -10.24 -2.74
CA ILE A 100 26.42 -9.84 -4.14
C ILE A 100 27.92 -9.54 -4.34
N LEU A 101 28.56 -8.79 -3.44
CA LEU A 101 29.97 -8.44 -3.59
C LEU A 101 30.90 -9.67 -3.55
N ALA A 102 30.58 -10.67 -2.71
CA ALA A 102 31.33 -11.92 -2.67
C ALA A 102 31.33 -12.65 -4.02
N HIS A 103 30.20 -12.62 -4.76
CA HIS A 103 30.11 -13.22 -6.10
C HIS A 103 30.91 -12.45 -7.16
N LEU A 104 31.09 -11.15 -6.97
CA LEU A 104 31.90 -10.30 -7.84
C LEU A 104 33.40 -10.35 -7.53
N LYS A 105 33.82 -11.13 -6.52
CA LYS A 105 35.21 -11.15 -6.02
C LYS A 105 35.68 -9.76 -5.58
N MET A 106 34.76 -8.95 -5.08
CA MET A 106 35.02 -7.58 -4.59
C MET A 106 35.18 -7.55 -3.06
N VAL A 107 35.38 -8.72 -2.44
CA VAL A 107 35.68 -8.92 -1.02
C VAL A 107 36.83 -9.91 -0.92
#